data_AF-A0A8J8DET4-F1
#
_entry.id   AF-A0A8J8DET4-F1
#
_cell.length_a   1.000
_cell.length_b   1.000
_cell.length_c   1.000
_cell.angle_alpha   90.00
_cell.angle_beta   90.00
_cell.angle_gamma   90.00
#
_symmetry.space_group_name_H-M   'P 1'
#
loop_
_entity.id
_entity.type
_entity.pdbx_description
1 polymer ?
#
loop_
_entity_poly.entity_id
_entity_poly.type
_entity_poly.pdbx_seq_one_letter_code
_entity_poly.pdbx_strand_id
1 'polypeptide(L)'
;MPYIGFVRSPHGPVKTYELILRELERRGFSIEFSKHHWAGDLPFGLVMAETNRGEVAVRWALGREFMMELEEVDKETYDEFVEDTIEYTNADSG
;
A
#
# COMPACT_ATOMS: atom_id res chain seq x y z
N MET A 1 9.47 -11.57 7.87
CA MET A 1 9.81 -10.14 7.89
C MET A 1 8.78 -9.44 7.01
N PRO A 2 8.12 -8.40 7.50
CA PRO A 2 7.14 -7.64 6.71
C PRO A 2 7.82 -6.80 5.61
N TYR A 3 6.99 -6.25 4.72
CA TYR A 3 7.43 -5.35 3.65
C TYR A 3 6.66 -4.03 3.70
N ILE A 4 7.34 -2.94 3.41
CA ILE A 4 6.71 -1.64 3.12
C ILE A 4 6.96 -1.23 1.69
N GLY A 5 6.08 -0.44 1.12
CA GLY A 5 6.18 0.00 -0.26
C GLY A 5 5.61 1.37 -0.52
N PHE A 6 6.12 1.97 -1.59
CA PHE A 6 5.65 3.25 -2.11
C PHE A 6 5.22 3.11 -3.55
N VAL A 7 4.05 3.66 -3.85
CA VAL A 7 3.50 3.65 -5.21
C VAL A 7 3.15 5.03 -5.70
N ARG A 8 3.54 5.32 -6.93
CA ARG A 8 2.95 6.39 -7.73
C ARG A 8 2.06 5.75 -8.78
N SER A 9 0.87 6.29 -8.99
CA SER A 9 -0.09 5.74 -9.96
C SER A 9 -0.81 6.85 -10.72
N PRO A 10 -0.98 6.74 -12.05
CA PRO A 10 -1.77 7.68 -12.84
C PRO A 10 -3.27 7.37 -12.77
N HIS A 11 -3.68 6.43 -11.91
CA HIS A 11 -5.03 5.93 -11.84
C HIS A 11 -5.67 6.22 -10.48
N GLY A 12 -7.01 6.24 -10.48
CA GLY A 12 -7.80 6.36 -9.25
C GLY A 12 -7.64 5.16 -8.30
N PRO A 13 -8.22 5.25 -7.10
CA PRO A 13 -8.01 4.33 -5.97
C PRO A 13 -8.22 2.87 -6.33
N VAL A 14 -9.38 2.53 -6.92
CA VAL A 14 -9.72 1.14 -7.28
C VAL A 14 -8.70 0.55 -8.24
N LYS A 15 -8.31 1.32 -9.27
CA LYS A 15 -7.39 0.83 -10.28
C LYS A 15 -5.96 0.73 -9.75
N THR A 16 -5.55 1.67 -8.91
CA THR A 16 -4.26 1.64 -8.22
C THR A 16 -4.17 0.42 -7.31
N TYR A 17 -5.21 0.12 -6.53
CA TYR A 17 -5.30 -1.07 -5.71
C TYR A 17 -5.10 -2.36 -6.53
N GLU A 18 -5.83 -2.53 -7.62
CA GLU A 18 -5.67 -3.69 -8.51
C GLU A 18 -4.23 -3.84 -9.05
N LEU A 19 -3.60 -2.74 -9.44
CA LEU A 19 -2.24 -2.76 -9.99
C LEU A 19 -1.20 -3.12 -8.93
N ILE A 20 -1.38 -2.64 -7.69
CA ILE A 20 -0.53 -3.00 -6.56
C ILE A 20 -0.60 -4.50 -6.31
N LEU A 21 -1.80 -5.08 -6.20
CA LEU A 21 -1.94 -6.52 -5.96
C LEU A 21 -1.32 -7.36 -7.09
N ARG A 22 -1.55 -6.99 -8.36
CA ARG A 22 -0.94 -7.68 -9.51
C ARG A 22 0.58 -7.59 -9.52
N GLU A 23 1.13 -6.45 -9.13
CA GLU A 23 2.58 -6.27 -9.08
C GLU A 23 3.21 -7.08 -7.93
N LEU A 24 2.52 -7.18 -6.78
CA LEU A 24 2.90 -8.10 -5.70
C LEU A 24 2.87 -9.56 -6.17
N GLU A 25 1.79 -10.00 -6.82
CA GLU A 25 1.71 -11.35 -7.40
C GLU A 25 2.85 -11.61 -8.40
N ARG A 26 3.15 -10.64 -9.28
CA ARG A 26 4.25 -10.72 -10.25
C ARG A 26 5.63 -10.83 -9.57
N ARG A 27 5.79 -10.26 -8.39
CA ARG A 27 7.00 -10.35 -7.55
C ARG A 27 7.05 -11.63 -6.69
N GLY A 28 6.09 -12.53 -6.87
CA GLY A 28 6.06 -13.85 -6.23
C GLY A 28 5.39 -13.87 -4.86
N PHE A 29 4.59 -12.87 -4.53
CA PHE A 29 3.74 -12.89 -3.33
C PHE A 29 2.41 -13.59 -3.65
N SER A 30 1.98 -14.50 -2.79
CA SER A 30 0.64 -15.06 -2.82
C SER A 30 -0.19 -14.34 -1.78
N ILE A 31 -1.22 -13.62 -2.23
CA ILE A 31 -2.06 -12.75 -1.39
C ILE A 31 -3.25 -13.56 -0.85
N GLU A 32 -3.35 -13.68 0.47
CA GLU A 32 -4.43 -14.40 1.14
C GLU A 32 -5.57 -13.45 1.53
N PHE A 33 -5.19 -12.25 1.97
CA PHE A 33 -6.10 -11.17 2.31
C PHE A 33 -5.51 -9.83 1.87
N SER A 34 -6.37 -8.90 1.48
CA SER A 34 -5.97 -7.53 1.18
C SER A 34 -7.06 -6.52 1.52
N LYS A 35 -6.62 -5.32 1.89
CA LYS A 35 -7.48 -4.20 2.26
C LYS A 35 -6.94 -2.91 1.70
N HIS A 36 -7.85 -2.05 1.27
CA HIS A 36 -7.55 -0.70 0.82
C HIS A 36 -8.10 0.33 1.82
N HIS A 37 -7.20 1.03 2.50
CA HIS A 37 -7.49 2.20 3.30
C HIS A 37 -7.36 3.47 2.44
N TRP A 38 -8.51 4.08 2.17
CA TRP A 38 -8.62 5.31 1.39
C TRP A 38 -9.94 5.99 1.70
N ALA A 39 -9.93 7.33 1.75
CA ALA A 39 -11.12 8.12 2.03
C ALA A 39 -11.45 9.04 0.84
N GLY A 40 -12.71 9.00 0.40
CA GLY A 40 -13.40 10.03 -0.38
C GLY A 40 -12.71 10.50 -1.66
N ASP A 41 -11.93 11.56 -1.56
CA ASP A 41 -11.30 12.30 -2.66
C ASP A 41 -9.78 12.45 -2.48
N LEU A 42 -9.19 11.75 -1.50
CA LEU A 42 -7.77 11.86 -1.23
C LEU A 42 -6.93 11.36 -2.42
N PRO A 43 -5.89 12.09 -2.83
CA PRO A 43 -5.02 11.69 -3.93
C PRO A 43 -3.96 10.66 -3.50
N PHE A 44 -4.17 9.96 -2.39
CA PHE A 44 -3.27 8.96 -1.82
C PHE A 44 -4.03 8.01 -0.90
N GLY A 45 -3.45 6.84 -0.60
CA GLY A 45 -4.01 5.90 0.38
C GLY A 45 -3.02 4.81 0.74
N LEU A 46 -3.50 3.80 1.47
CA LEU A 46 -2.72 2.67 1.96
C LEU A 46 -3.37 1.36 1.52
N VAL A 47 -2.57 0.48 0.94
CA VAL A 47 -2.96 -0.90 0.64
C VAL A 47 -2.22 -1.82 1.58
N MET A 48 -2.93 -2.70 2.27
CA MET A 48 -2.35 -3.72 3.13
C MET A 48 -2.68 -5.10 2.57
N ALA A 49 -1.73 -6.02 2.61
CA ALA A 49 -1.91 -7.39 2.16
C ALA A 49 -1.22 -8.38 3.11
N GLU A 50 -1.94 -9.44 3.46
CA GLU A 50 -1.38 -10.61 4.13
C GLU A 50 -0.96 -11.61 3.06
N THR A 51 0.30 -12.05 3.11
CA THR A 51 0.88 -12.90 2.07
C THR A 51 1.67 -14.06 2.66
N ASN A 52 1.97 -15.04 1.81
CA ASN A 52 2.84 -16.17 2.14
C ASN A 52 4.28 -15.78 2.55
N ARG A 53 4.71 -14.53 2.34
CA ARG A 53 6.05 -14.03 2.69
C ARG A 53 6.04 -13.07 3.88
N GLY A 54 4.89 -12.81 4.47
CA GLY A 54 4.67 -11.82 5.51
C GLY A 54 3.68 -10.74 5.10
N GLU A 55 3.46 -9.79 6.01
CA GLU A 55 2.58 -8.65 5.77
C GLU A 55 3.24 -7.66 4.83
N VAL A 56 2.42 -6.98 4.02
CA VAL A 56 2.86 -5.96 3.07
C VAL A 56 1.99 -4.72 3.23
N ALA A 57 2.60 -3.56 3.42
CA ALA A 57 1.93 -2.27 3.49
C ALA A 57 2.46 -1.33 2.41
N VAL A 58 1.60 -0.89 1.50
CA VAL A 58 1.96 -0.05 0.36
C VAL A 58 1.21 1.27 0.43
N ARG A 59 1.93 2.35 0.73
CA ARG A 59 1.39 3.70 0.60
C ARG A 59 1.46 4.12 -0.86
N TRP A 60 0.34 4.58 -1.41
CA TRP A 60 0.28 5.06 -2.79
C TRP A 60 -0.19 6.50 -2.85
N ALA A 61 0.21 7.21 -3.92
CA ALA A 61 -0.27 8.54 -4.24
C ALA A 61 -0.40 8.70 -5.75
N LEU A 62 -1.24 9.65 -6.18
CA LEU A 62 -1.38 9.99 -7.59
C LEU A 62 -0.04 10.48 -8.17
N GLY A 63 0.19 10.13 -9.42
CA GLY A 63 1.41 10.39 -10.17
C GLY A 63 1.15 10.38 -11.68
N ARG A 64 2.23 10.43 -12.47
CA ARG A 64 2.14 10.44 -13.95
C ARG A 64 2.24 9.05 -14.57
N GLU A 65 2.84 8.10 -13.86
CA GLU A 65 3.10 6.73 -14.30
C GLU A 65 3.06 5.79 -13.11
N PHE A 66 2.89 4.49 -13.38
CA PHE A 66 2.85 3.48 -12.32
C PHE A 66 4.27 3.08 -11.95
N MET A 67 4.68 3.37 -10.71
CA MET A 67 5.98 2.97 -10.15
C MET A 67 5.76 2.39 -8.76
N MET A 68 6.43 1.28 -8.47
CA MET A 68 6.33 0.58 -7.19
C MET A 68 7.70 0.21 -6.65
N GLU A 69 7.99 0.73 -5.47
CA GLU A 69 9.15 0.37 -4.65
C GLU A 69 8.67 -0.49 -3.48
N LEU A 70 9.47 -1.49 -3.11
CA LEU A 70 9.16 -2.42 -2.02
C LEU A 70 10.44 -2.80 -1.30
N GLU A 71 10.42 -2.76 0.03
CA GLU A 71 11.55 -3.04 0.91
C GLU A 71 11.12 -3.98 2.03
N GLU A 72 12.00 -4.92 2.40
CA GLU A 72 11.81 -5.80 3.56
C GLU A 72 12.28 -5.07 4.82
N VAL A 73 11.44 -5.02 5.85
CA VAL A 73 11.71 -4.30 7.10
C VAL A 73 11.42 -5.19 8.32
N ASP A 74 11.78 -4.72 9.51
CA ASP A 74 11.34 -5.35 10.75
C ASP A 74 9.90 -4.98 11.11
N LYS A 75 9.37 -5.65 12.14
CA LYS A 75 7.97 -5.50 12.55
C LYS A 75 7.68 -4.12 13.15
N GLU A 76 8.61 -3.56 13.91
CA GLU A 76 8.48 -2.23 14.50
C GLU A 76 8.34 -1.15 13.42
N THR A 77 9.23 -1.18 12.41
CA THR A 77 9.20 -0.26 11.26
C THR A 77 7.90 -0.41 10.45
N TYR A 78 7.42 -1.64 10.27
CA TYR A 78 6.17 -1.88 9.56
C TYR A 78 4.96 -1.32 10.32
N ASP A 79 4.88 -1.56 11.63
CA ASP A 79 3.77 -1.12 12.46
C ASP A 79 3.73 0.42 12.52
N GLU A 80 4.87 1.08 12.72
CA GLU A 80 4.99 2.55 12.67
C GLU A 80 4.54 3.11 11.31
N PHE A 81 4.98 2.50 10.21
CA PHE A 81 4.59 2.92 8.86
C PHE A 81 3.07 2.86 8.62
N VAL A 82 2.42 1.81 9.12
CA VAL A 82 0.97 1.62 9.00
C VAL A 82 0.23 2.64 9.86
N GLU A 83 0.64 2.82 11.12
CA GLU A 83 0.05 3.78 12.05
C GLU A 83 0.13 5.21 11.50
N ASP A 84 1.34 5.66 11.12
CA ASP A 84 1.58 6.99 10.53
C ASP A 84 0.72 7.25 9.30
N THR A 85 0.60 6.26 8.41
CA THR A 85 -0.15 6.42 7.16
C THR A 85 -1.65 6.45 7.42
N ILE A 86 -2.16 5.66 8.37
CA ILE A 86 -3.57 5.69 8.77
C ILE A 86 -3.90 7.01 9.44
N GLU A 87 -3.06 7.49 10.36
CA GLU A 87 -3.25 8.80 11.00
C GLU A 87 -3.30 9.92 9.97
N TYR A 88 -2.37 9.93 9.02
CA TYR A 88 -2.35 10.93 7.93
C TYR A 88 -3.62 10.88 7.07
N THR A 89 -4.09 9.67 6.72
CA THR A 89 -5.31 9.50 5.91
C THR A 89 -6.57 9.94 6.67
N ASN A 90 -6.62 9.71 7.99
CA ASN A 90 -7.76 10.09 8.82
C ASN A 90 -7.76 11.58 9.18
N ALA A 91 -6.58 12.19 9.37
CA ALA A 91 -6.44 13.61 9.70
C ALA A 91 -6.94 14.53 8.56
N ASP A 92 -6.74 14.13 7.30
CA ASP A 92 -7.21 14.87 6.11
C ASP A 92 -8.69 14.56 5.75
N SER A 93 -9.36 13.66 6.48
CA SER A 93 -10.77 13.31 6.28
C SER A 93 -11.74 14.12 7.16
N GLY A 94 -11.23 15.07 7.95
CA GLY A 94 -11.96 15.87 8.94
C GLY A 94 -12.34 17.29 8.50
#